data_AF-A0A392U5K4-F1
#
_entry.id   AF-A0A392U5K4-F1
#
_cell.length_a   1.000
_cell.length_b   1.000
_cell.length_c   1.000
_cell.angle_alpha   90.00
_cell.angle_beta   90.00
_cell.angle_gamma   90.00
#
_symmetry.space_group_name_H-M   'P 1'
#
loop_
_entity.id
_entity.type
_entity.pdbx_description
1 polymer ?
#
loop_
_entity_poly.entity_id
_entity_poly.type
_entity_poly.pdbx_seq_one_letter_code
_entity_poly.pdbx_strand_id
1 'polypeptide(L)' 'MEREKDVIPNDVTLASVLPACANLGALEIGQRVEAYARKNGFFRNLFVSNAILELYAKCGKIDVAWKVFDEI' A
#
# COMPACT_ATOMS: atom_id res chain seq x y z
N MET A 1 -31.16 -8.72 10.23
CA MET A 1 -29.79 -8.59 9.67
C MET A 1 -29.48 -7.11 9.61
N GLU A 2 -28.84 -6.58 10.64
CA GLU A 2 -28.28 -5.23 10.59
C GLU A 2 -27.21 -5.22 9.51
N ARG A 3 -27.23 -4.22 8.61
CA ARG A 3 -26.13 -4.05 7.64
C ARG A 3 -24.88 -3.76 8.46
N GLU A 4 -23.85 -4.55 8.24
CA GLU A 4 -22.50 -4.30 8.74
C GLU A 4 -22.15 -2.84 8.42
N LYS A 5 -21.74 -2.05 9.42
CA LYS A 5 -21.32 -0.66 9.19
C LYS A 5 -20.24 -0.70 8.11
N ASP A 6 -20.32 0.17 7.10
CA ASP A 6 -19.29 0.26 6.06
C ASP A 6 -17.95 0.57 6.75
N VAL A 7 -17.12 -0.46 6.96
CA VAL A 7 -15.79 -0.34 7.54
C VAL A 7 -14.84 0.07 6.42
N ILE A 8 -14.39 1.31 6.48
CA ILE A 8 -13.49 1.88 5.46
C ILE A 8 -12.03 1.66 5.90
N PRO A 9 -11.14 1.17 5.02
CA PRO A 9 -9.73 1.06 5.31
C PRO A 9 -9.11 2.40 5.71
N ASN A 10 -8.35 2.40 6.80
CA ASN A 10 -7.52 3.53 7.25
C ASN A 10 -6.04 3.29 6.97
N ASP A 11 -5.20 4.25 7.36
CA ASP A 11 -3.74 4.20 7.23
C ASP A 11 -3.13 2.96 7.90
N VAL A 12 -3.59 2.58 9.08
CA VAL A 12 -3.14 1.36 9.79
C VAL A 12 -3.45 0.10 8.98
N THR A 13 -4.65 0.04 8.38
CA THR A 13 -5.06 -1.07 7.51
C THR A 13 -4.13 -1.18 6.30
N LEU A 14 -3.86 -0.07 5.64
CA LEU A 14 -3.01 -0.03 4.44
C LEU A 14 -1.55 -0.37 4.77
N ALA A 15 -1.01 0.20 5.85
CA ALA A 15 0.35 -0.08 6.34
C ALA A 15 0.54 -1.53 6.78
N SER A 16 -0.53 -2.27 7.05
CA SER A 16 -0.50 -3.70 7.38
C SER A 16 -0.64 -4.60 6.15
N VAL A 17 -1.54 -4.25 5.21
CA VAL A 17 -1.83 -5.06 4.02
C VAL A 17 -0.71 -4.98 2.98
N LEU A 18 -0.10 -3.80 2.80
CA LEU A 18 0.95 -3.61 1.80
C LEU A 18 2.20 -4.49 2.06
N PRO A 19 2.77 -4.57 3.29
CA PRO A 19 3.88 -5.47 3.57
C PRO A 19 3.48 -6.94 3.48
N ALA A 20 2.23 -7.29 3.81
CA ALA A 20 1.73 -8.65 3.60
C ALA A 20 1.74 -9.02 2.11
N CYS A 21 1.29 -8.12 1.24
CA CYS A 21 1.37 -8.30 -0.22
C CYS A 21 2.83 -8.41 -0.69
N ALA A 22 3.73 -7.60 -0.14
CA ALA A 22 5.16 -7.62 -0.42
C ALA A 22 5.78 -8.99 -0.12
N ASN A 23 5.50 -9.53 1.07
CA ASN A 23 6.05 -10.81 1.54
C ASN A 23 5.47 -12.01 0.78
N LEU A 24 4.25 -11.91 0.27
CA LEU A 24 3.61 -12.95 -0.54
C LEU A 24 3.96 -12.84 -2.03
N GLY A 25 4.70 -11.80 -2.46
CA GLY A 25 4.93 -11.50 -3.87
C GLY A 25 3.64 -11.15 -4.64
N ALA A 26 2.59 -10.75 -3.94
CA ALA A 26 1.26 -10.48 -4.48
C ALA A 26 1.18 -9.07 -5.09
N LEU A 27 2.05 -8.79 -6.07
CA LEU A 27 2.26 -7.46 -6.64
C LEU A 27 0.96 -6.84 -7.17
N GLU A 28 0.15 -7.61 -7.92
CA GLU A 28 -1.08 -7.08 -8.52
C GLU A 28 -2.08 -6.60 -7.46
N ILE A 29 -2.20 -7.33 -6.35
CA ILE A 29 -3.06 -6.92 -5.22
C ILE A 29 -2.47 -5.66 -4.57
N GLY A 30 -1.18 -5.66 -4.31
CA GLY A 30 -0.48 -4.50 -3.73
C GLY A 30 -0.65 -3.22 -4.56
N GLN A 31 -0.62 -3.31 -5.89
CA GLN A 31 -0.85 -2.17 -6.79
C GLN A 31 -2.27 -1.61 -6.67
N ARG A 32 -3.28 -2.48 -6.50
CA ARG A 32 -4.66 -2.03 -6.25
C ARG A 32 -4.77 -1.32 -4.91
N VAL A 33 -4.08 -1.80 -3.88
CA VAL A 33 -4.03 -1.18 -2.54
C VAL A 33 -3.29 0.15 -2.58
N GLU A 34 -2.16 0.26 -3.28
CA GLU A 34 -1.46 1.53 -3.49
C GLU A 34 -2.37 2.55 -4.22
N ALA A 35 -3.04 2.14 -5.30
CA ALA A 35 -3.93 3.02 -6.05
C ALA A 35 -5.05 3.56 -5.16
N TYR A 36 -5.62 2.72 -4.30
CA TYR A 36 -6.55 3.16 -3.27
C TYR A 36 -5.91 4.14 -2.28
N ALA A 37 -4.71 3.84 -1.78
CA ALA A 37 -3.99 4.69 -0.83
C ALA A 37 -3.74 6.09 -1.40
N ARG A 38 -3.23 6.18 -2.63
CA ARG A 38 -2.98 7.44 -3.34
C ARG A 38 -4.27 8.22 -3.62
N LYS A 39 -5.31 7.54 -4.12
CA LYS A 39 -6.61 8.16 -4.42
C LYS A 39 -7.27 8.79 -3.19
N ASN A 40 -7.04 8.21 -2.01
CA ASN A 40 -7.59 8.69 -0.74
C ASN A 40 -6.60 9.53 0.08
N GLY A 41 -5.43 9.90 -0.48
CA GLY A 41 -4.46 10.78 0.18
C GLY A 41 -3.61 10.13 1.27
N PHE A 42 -3.70 8.81 1.46
CA PHE A 42 -2.93 8.07 2.47
C PHE A 42 -1.43 8.01 2.17
N PHE A 43 -1.01 8.28 0.93
CA PHE A 43 0.41 8.33 0.57
C PHE A 43 1.19 9.37 1.41
N ARG A 44 0.54 10.41 1.93
CA ARG A 44 1.17 11.40 2.81
C ARG A 44 1.56 10.85 4.19
N ASN A 45 1.02 9.69 4.57
CA ASN A 45 1.40 9.01 5.80
C ASN A 45 2.68 8.21 5.53
N LEU A 46 3.75 8.53 6.27
CA LEU A 46 5.08 7.92 6.10
C LEU A 46 5.07 6.39 6.24
N PHE A 47 4.21 5.82 7.09
CA PHE A 47 4.09 4.37 7.22
C PHE A 47 3.47 3.73 5.98
N VAL A 48 2.48 4.38 5.38
CA VAL A 48 1.83 3.89 4.16
C VAL A 48 2.76 4.02 2.96
N SER A 49 3.45 5.15 2.80
CA SER A 49 4.39 5.34 1.69
C SER A 49 5.60 4.39 1.79
N ASN A 50 6.15 4.18 2.98
CA ASN A 50 7.20 3.17 3.19
C ASN A 50 6.70 1.75 2.91
N ALA A 51 5.45 1.42 3.23
CA ALA A 51 4.89 0.11 2.93
C ALA A 51 4.69 -0.11 1.41
N ILE A 52 4.36 0.96 0.66
CA ILE A 52 4.32 0.93 -0.82
C ILE A 52 5.74 0.75 -1.39
N LEU A 53 6.72 1.46 -0.84
CA LEU A 53 8.13 1.30 -1.20
C LEU A 53 8.58 -0.16 -1.01
N GLU A 54 8.29 -0.74 0.16
CA GLU A 54 8.61 -2.12 0.50
C GLU A 54 7.92 -3.14 -0.45
N LEU A 55 6.65 -2.91 -0.81
CA LEU A 55 5.92 -3.72 -1.78
C LEU A 55 6.71 -3.85 -3.09
N TYR A 56 7.10 -2.72 -3.68
CA TYR A 56 7.82 -2.73 -4.94
C TYR A 56 9.23 -3.30 -4.80
N ALA A 57 9.93 -2.97 -3.71
CA ALA A 57 11.27 -3.48 -3.45
C ALA A 57 11.30 -5.01 -3.35
N LYS A 58 10.43 -5.61 -2.53
CA LYS A 58 10.38 -7.07 -2.32
C LYS A 58 9.81 -7.83 -3.50
N CYS A 59 8.94 -7.22 -4.30
CA CYS A 59 8.46 -7.80 -5.56
C CYS A 59 9.45 -7.62 -6.74
N GLY A 60 10.64 -7.10 -6.50
CA GLY A 60 11.70 -6.94 -7.51
C GLY A 60 11.46 -5.80 -8.52
N LYS A 61 10.52 -4.90 -8.24
CA LYS A 61 10.23 -3.71 -9.06
C LYS A 61 11.02 -2.50 -8.55
N ILE A 62 12.35 -2.64 -8.58
CA ILE A 62 13.28 -1.67 -7.98
C ILE A 62 13.19 -0.29 -8.66
N ASP A 63 12.95 -0.25 -9.96
CA ASP A 63 12.73 0.99 -10.73
C ASP A 63 11.50 1.78 -10.22
N VAL A 64 10.43 1.07 -9.85
CA VAL A 64 9.23 1.68 -9.28
C VAL A 64 9.47 2.06 -7.82
N ALA A 65 10.15 1.21 -7.05
CA ALA A 65 10.53 1.51 -5.67
C ALA A 65 11.33 2.82 -5.57
N TRP A 66 12.30 3.04 -6.46
CA TRP A 66 13.05 4.31 -6.52
C TRP A 66 12.17 5.52 -6.79
N LYS A 67 11.21 5.43 -7.73
CA LYS A 67 10.27 6.52 -7.98
C LYS A 67 9.42 6.83 -6.76
N VAL A 68 8.95 5.80 -6.06
CA VAL A 68 8.22 5.97 -4.80
C VAL A 68 9.10 6.65 -3.74
N PHE A 69 10.37 6.26 -3.62
CA PHE A 69 11.31 6.88 -2.70
C PHE A 69 11.52 8.38 -2.99
N ASP A 70 11.63 8.77 -4.25
CA ASP A 70 11.77 10.18 -4.65
C ASP A 70 10.51 11.03 -4.40
N GLU A 71 9.35 10.37 -4.23
CA GLU A 71 8.07 11.01 -3.90
C GLU A 71 7.80 11.11 -2.39
N ILE A 72 8.57 10.40 -1.55
CA ILE A 72 8.47 10.45 -0.07
C ILE A 72 9.13 11.71 0.47
#